data_AF-A0ABD2XMM4-F1
#
_entry.id   AF-A0ABD2XMM4-F1
#
_cell.length_a   1.000
_cell.length_b   1.000
_cell.length_c   1.000
_cell.angle_alpha   90.00
_cell.angle_beta   90.00
_cell.angle_gamma   90.00
#
_symmetry.space_group_name_H-M   'P 1'
#
loop_
_entity.id
_entity.type
_entity.pdbx_description
1 polymer ?
#
loop_
_entity_poly.entity_id
_entity_poly.type
_entity_poly.pdbx_seq_one_letter_code
_entity_poly.pdbx_strand_id
1 'polypeptide(L)'
;MDHNCVEELEALRKQFNRQVEEEFIRQLYQRLRDWEAKISRESFKDLFRQQLRREEIDLLLREDATRGHPHFPLITWAFQTNYKDEPDLDENGRPPQRRTTPLHMIARLESYDFLSETVRQLFDIYGRFDVNYTDELGFTHFHAACRYDLDGVAKKFLELGQDPNLIVPGTLDSPLHLTTSPEVIKLLLEKGADPTLTNAKGSTPLHNMCQPMLSSKELTETFFEINE
;
A
#
# COMPACT_ATOMS: atom_id res chain seq x y z
N MET A 1 30.52 2.12 -8.62
CA MET A 1 29.89 2.71 -7.42
C MET A 1 30.53 4.07 -7.19
N ASP A 2 29.73 5.14 -7.09
CA ASP A 2 30.24 6.51 -6.93
C ASP A 2 30.54 6.76 -5.45
N HIS A 3 31.82 6.99 -5.12
CA HIS A 3 32.29 7.21 -3.76
C HIS A 3 31.66 8.47 -3.13
N ASN A 4 31.35 9.48 -3.94
CA ASN A 4 30.85 10.77 -3.47
C ASN A 4 29.42 10.66 -2.92
N CYS A 5 28.54 9.87 -3.55
CA CYS A 5 27.17 9.68 -3.06
C CYS A 5 27.12 9.03 -1.68
N VAL A 6 28.03 8.08 -1.42
CA VAL A 6 28.11 7.37 -0.13
C VAL A 6 28.60 8.32 0.97
N GLU A 7 29.63 9.13 0.69
CA GLU A 7 30.12 10.14 1.64
C GLU A 7 29.05 11.19 1.97
N GLU A 8 28.31 11.68 0.97
CA GLU A 8 27.19 12.60 1.17
C GLU A 8 26.07 11.99 2.03
N LEU A 9 25.72 10.71 1.80
CA LEU A 9 24.74 9.99 2.60
C LEU A 9 25.18 9.86 4.07
N GLU A 10 26.45 9.52 4.32
CA GLU A 10 26.99 9.42 5.67
C GLU A 10 27.05 10.77 6.38
N ALA A 11 27.41 11.84 5.66
CA ALA A 11 27.41 13.19 6.19
C ALA A 11 25.99 13.61 6.61
N LEU A 12 24.99 13.32 5.78
CA LEU A 12 23.58 13.60 6.08
C LEU A 12 23.12 12.83 7.33
N ARG A 13 23.46 11.54 7.45
CA ARG A 13 23.13 10.74 8.64
C ARG A 13 23.76 11.29 9.94
N LYS A 14 24.98 11.83 9.86
CA LYS A 14 25.67 12.45 11.01
C LYS A 14 24.99 13.75 11.45
N GLN A 15 24.44 14.52 10.52
CA GLN A 15 23.77 15.79 10.81
C GLN A 15 22.49 15.61 11.65
N PHE A 16 21.74 14.53 11.42
CA PHE A 16 20.43 14.30 12.06
C PHE A 16 20.49 13.33 13.26
N ASN A 17 21.66 13.13 13.88
CA ASN A 17 21.85 12.34 15.11
C ASN A 17 21.14 10.96 15.11
N ARG A 18 20.98 10.33 13.94
CA ARG A 18 20.28 9.04 13.73
C ARG A 18 18.80 9.00 14.16
N GLN A 19 18.18 10.10 14.58
CA GLN A 19 16.72 10.17 14.66
C GLN A 19 16.19 10.39 13.25
N VAL A 20 15.35 9.48 12.77
CA VAL A 20 14.76 9.64 11.45
C VAL A 20 13.66 10.68 11.55
N GLU A 21 14.03 11.94 11.33
CA GLU A 21 13.15 13.09 11.32
C GLU A 21 12.64 13.34 9.89
N GLU A 22 11.44 13.91 9.75
CA GLU A 22 10.84 14.25 8.44
C GLU A 22 11.75 15.13 7.57
N GLU A 23 12.58 15.95 8.21
CA GLU A 23 13.56 16.80 7.52
C GLU A 23 14.71 16.00 6.90
N PHE A 24 15.20 14.96 7.60
CA PHE A 24 16.21 14.06 7.04
C PHE A 24 15.69 13.37 5.78
N ILE A 25 14.46 12.84 5.81
CA ILE A 25 13.85 12.15 4.66
C ILE A 25 13.66 13.11 3.49
N ARG A 26 13.20 14.34 3.74
CA ARG A 26 13.06 15.38 2.71
C ARG A 26 14.39 15.71 2.03
N GLN A 27 15.45 15.90 2.81
CA GLN A 27 16.78 16.20 2.25
C GLN A 27 17.36 14.99 1.51
N LEU A 28 17.19 13.78 2.05
CA LEU A 28 17.63 12.55 1.39
C LEU A 28 16.91 12.35 0.06
N TYR A 29 15.60 12.61 -0.01
CA TYR A 29 14.83 12.51 -1.24
C TYR A 29 15.37 13.44 -2.33
N GLN A 30 15.67 14.69 -1.98
CA GLN A 30 16.26 15.66 -2.91
C GLN A 30 17.62 15.19 -3.42
N ARG A 31 18.47 14.65 -2.54
CA ARG A 31 19.78 14.10 -2.94
C ARG A 31 19.64 12.89 -3.86
N LEU A 32 18.72 11.98 -3.57
CA LEU A 32 18.45 10.82 -4.42
C LEU A 32 18.04 11.25 -5.83
N ARG A 33 17.16 12.25 -5.96
CA ARG A 33 16.81 12.83 -7.26
C ARG A 33 18.04 13.37 -8.00
N ASP A 34 18.90 14.11 -7.31
CA ASP A 34 20.11 14.68 -7.92
C ASP A 34 21.14 13.62 -8.30
N TRP A 35 21.27 12.56 -7.51
CA TRP A 35 22.17 11.45 -7.79
C TRP A 35 21.66 10.61 -8.95
N GLU A 36 20.36 10.31 -9.03
CA GLU A 36 19.77 9.54 -10.14
C GLU A 36 20.06 10.18 -11.50
N ALA A 37 20.05 11.51 -11.56
CA ALA A 37 20.42 12.25 -12.77
C ALA A 37 21.93 12.23 -13.11
N LYS A 38 22.81 11.88 -12.17
CA LYS A 38 24.28 11.96 -12.30
C LYS A 38 24.95 10.60 -12.49
N ILE A 39 24.45 9.55 -11.85
CA ILE A 39 25.08 8.22 -11.87
C ILE A 39 24.30 7.23 -12.74
N SER A 40 24.94 6.13 -13.13
CA SER A 40 24.24 5.11 -13.93
C SER A 40 23.10 4.45 -13.16
N ARG A 41 22.05 4.02 -13.87
CA ARG A 41 20.90 3.32 -13.30
C ARG A 41 21.29 2.14 -12.40
N GLU A 42 22.27 1.34 -12.82
CA GLU A 42 22.78 0.23 -11.99
C GLU A 42 23.51 0.71 -10.73
N SER A 43 24.30 1.79 -10.82
CA SER A 43 24.96 2.35 -9.63
C SER A 43 23.95 2.92 -8.64
N PHE A 44 22.88 3.55 -9.12
CA PHE A 44 21.82 4.05 -8.26
C PHE A 44 21.00 2.91 -7.64
N LYS A 45 20.76 1.84 -8.39
CA LYS A 45 20.13 0.63 -7.87
C LYS A 45 20.97 -0.01 -6.75
N ASP A 46 22.29 -0.08 -6.91
CA ASP A 46 23.20 -0.54 -5.87
C ASP A 46 23.19 0.39 -4.65
N LEU A 47 23.21 1.71 -4.86
CA LEU A 47 23.08 2.68 -3.77
C LEU A 47 21.77 2.46 -2.99
N PHE A 48 20.64 2.38 -3.70
CA PHE A 48 19.32 2.24 -3.10
C PHE A 48 19.18 0.94 -2.30
N ARG A 49 19.73 -0.18 -2.82
CA ARG A 49 19.59 -1.50 -2.19
C ARG A 49 20.63 -1.79 -1.12
N GLN A 50 21.87 -1.31 -1.29
CA GLN A 50 22.99 -1.70 -0.44
C GLN A 50 23.36 -0.63 0.58
N GLN A 51 23.06 0.65 0.30
CA GLN A 51 23.51 1.77 1.15
C GLN A 51 22.39 2.35 1.99
N LEU A 52 21.14 2.38 1.50
CA LEU A 52 20.00 2.83 2.29
C LEU A 52 19.55 1.76 3.29
N ARG A 53 19.20 2.20 4.50
CA ARG A 53 18.57 1.33 5.50
C ARG A 53 17.12 1.10 5.09
N ARG A 54 16.56 -0.08 5.39
CA ARG A 54 15.15 -0.41 5.09
C ARG A 54 14.17 0.65 5.62
N GLU A 55 14.39 1.13 6.85
CA GLU A 55 13.57 2.19 7.45
C GLU A 55 13.61 3.50 6.63
N GLU A 56 14.77 3.84 6.07
CA GLU A 56 14.92 5.01 5.19
C GLU A 56 14.17 4.78 3.89
N ILE A 57 14.26 3.59 3.29
CA ILE A 57 13.50 3.24 2.07
C ILE A 57 12.00 3.33 2.32
N ASP A 58 11.50 2.74 3.40
CA ASP A 58 10.07 2.79 3.75
C ASP A 58 9.60 4.24 3.91
N LEU A 59 10.35 5.07 4.64
CA LEU A 59 10.01 6.48 4.84
C LEU A 59 10.12 7.31 3.55
N LEU A 60 11.09 7.04 2.68
CA LEU A 60 11.19 7.69 1.37
C LEU A 60 10.02 7.33 0.46
N LEU A 61 9.60 6.05 0.44
CA LEU A 61 8.43 5.64 -0.33
C LEU A 61 7.12 6.21 0.27
N ARG A 62 7.04 6.40 1.59
CA ARG A 62 5.89 7.08 2.23
C ARG A 62 5.87 8.57 1.90
N GLU A 63 7.02 9.23 1.88
CA GLU A 63 7.14 10.63 1.45
C GLU A 63 6.68 10.78 -0.02
N ASP A 64 7.11 9.89 -0.91
CA ASP A 64 6.66 9.92 -2.32
C ASP A 64 5.16 9.67 -2.47
N ALA A 65 4.64 8.69 -1.74
CA ALA A 65 3.21 8.37 -1.69
C ALA A 65 2.33 9.53 -1.19
N THR A 66 2.84 10.36 -0.27
CA THR A 66 2.05 11.42 0.37
C THR A 66 2.15 12.76 -0.35
N ARG A 67 3.34 13.12 -0.84
CA ARG A 67 3.58 14.43 -1.45
C ARG A 67 3.46 14.42 -2.97
N GLY A 68 3.70 13.28 -3.60
CA GLY A 68 3.75 13.13 -5.05
C GLY A 68 4.91 13.92 -5.66
N HIS A 69 5.93 13.23 -6.16
CA HIS A 69 7.07 13.90 -6.82
C HIS A 69 7.05 13.64 -8.33
N PRO A 70 6.37 14.46 -9.15
CA PRO A 70 6.17 14.19 -10.58
C PRO A 70 7.47 14.13 -11.40
N HIS A 71 8.54 14.76 -10.91
CA HIS A 71 9.85 14.78 -11.57
C HIS A 71 10.80 13.67 -11.12
N PHE A 72 10.45 12.93 -10.08
CA PHE A 72 11.18 11.75 -9.62
C PHE A 72 10.25 10.91 -8.74
N PRO A 73 9.29 10.17 -9.33
CA PRO A 73 8.40 9.30 -8.57
C PRO A 73 9.17 8.06 -8.13
N LEU A 74 9.66 8.05 -6.90
CA LEU A 74 10.53 7.01 -6.37
C LEU A 74 9.82 5.65 -6.31
N ILE A 75 8.50 5.61 -6.08
CA ILE A 75 7.69 4.39 -6.15
C ILE A 75 7.76 3.79 -7.55
N THR A 76 7.49 4.59 -8.58
CA THR A 76 7.57 4.16 -9.98
C THR A 76 8.97 3.69 -10.33
N TRP A 77 9.99 4.43 -9.87
CA TRP A 77 11.38 4.05 -10.09
C TRP A 77 11.74 2.71 -9.42
N ALA A 78 11.32 2.50 -8.17
CA ALA A 78 11.54 1.27 -7.42
C ALA A 78 10.87 0.08 -8.10
N PHE A 79 9.63 0.26 -8.56
CA PHE A 79 8.90 -0.72 -9.37
C PHE A 79 9.65 -1.07 -10.67
N GLN A 80 10.06 -0.07 -11.45
CA GLN A 80 10.75 -0.28 -12.73
C GLN A 80 12.12 -0.95 -12.58
N THR A 81 12.75 -0.85 -11.42
CA THR A 81 14.01 -1.53 -11.11
C THR A 81 13.82 -2.88 -10.44
N ASN A 82 12.56 -3.34 -10.34
CA ASN A 82 12.17 -4.59 -9.70
C ASN A 82 12.68 -4.67 -8.24
N TYR A 83 12.61 -3.55 -7.51
CA TYR A 83 12.82 -3.54 -6.07
C TYR A 83 11.62 -4.22 -5.38
N LYS A 84 11.92 -5.11 -4.45
CA LYS A 84 10.93 -5.78 -3.60
C LYS A 84 11.23 -5.46 -2.16
N ASP A 85 10.20 -5.17 -1.38
CA ASP A 85 10.33 -4.95 0.04
C ASP A 85 10.68 -6.26 0.76
N GLU A 86 11.73 -6.21 1.57
CA GLU A 86 12.17 -7.30 2.43
C GLU A 86 12.05 -6.82 3.90
N PRO A 87 11.04 -7.27 4.65
CA PRO A 87 10.88 -6.89 6.05
C PRO A 87 12.00 -7.50 6.92
N ASP A 88 12.30 -6.85 8.05
CA ASP A 88 13.13 -7.52 9.06
C ASP A 88 12.28 -8.64 9.66
N LEU A 89 12.89 -9.82 9.77
CA LEU A 89 12.24 -10.97 10.35
C LEU A 89 12.59 -11.06 11.84
N ASP A 90 11.64 -11.54 12.64
CA ASP A 90 11.90 -11.89 14.02
C ASP A 90 12.80 -13.14 14.14
N GLU A 91 13.12 -13.54 15.37
CA GLU A 91 13.93 -14.73 15.66
C GLU A 91 13.38 -16.04 15.07
N ASN A 92 12.08 -16.07 14.73
CA ASN A 92 11.39 -17.21 14.14
C ASN A 92 11.25 -17.09 12.61
N GLY A 93 11.88 -16.09 12.00
CA GLY A 93 11.79 -15.84 10.56
C GLY A 93 10.45 -15.23 10.13
N ARG A 94 9.67 -14.64 11.05
CA ARG A 94 8.36 -14.06 10.74
C ARG A 94 8.45 -12.54 10.58
N PRO A 95 7.78 -11.96 9.57
CA PRO A 95 7.73 -10.53 9.41
C PRO A 95 6.81 -9.88 10.45
N PRO A 96 6.97 -8.57 10.74
CA PRO A 96 6.07 -7.86 11.63
C PRO A 96 4.68 -7.77 11.01
N GLN A 97 3.65 -8.14 11.78
CA GLN A 97 2.25 -7.96 11.35
C GLN A 97 1.87 -6.47 11.35
N ARG A 98 2.27 -5.73 12.39
CA ARG A 98 2.06 -4.27 12.49
C ARG A 98 3.17 -3.52 11.79
N ARG A 99 2.85 -2.91 10.65
CA ARG A 99 3.75 -2.07 9.86
C ARG A 99 2.91 -1.13 8.99
N THR A 100 2.97 0.17 9.30
CA THR A 100 2.45 1.20 8.40
C THR A 100 3.30 1.22 7.13
N THR A 101 2.71 1.32 5.94
CA THR A 101 3.44 1.31 4.66
C THR A 101 2.92 2.41 3.75
N PRO A 102 3.58 2.72 2.61
CA PRO A 102 3.07 3.69 1.63
C PRO A 102 1.65 3.38 1.13
N LEU A 103 1.28 2.08 1.02
CA LEU A 103 -0.10 1.66 0.69
C LEU A 103 -1.12 2.21 1.69
N HIS A 104 -0.80 2.13 2.99
CA HIS A 104 -1.66 2.67 4.04
C HIS A 104 -1.78 4.20 3.96
N MET A 105 -0.71 4.89 3.56
CA MET A 105 -0.73 6.35 3.43
C MET A 105 -1.63 6.79 2.27
N ILE A 106 -1.47 6.17 1.10
CA ILE A 106 -2.30 6.46 -0.08
C ILE A 106 -3.76 6.15 0.18
N ALA A 107 -4.06 5.03 0.85
CA ALA A 107 -5.43 4.65 1.20
C ALA A 107 -6.16 5.64 2.13
N ARG A 108 -5.44 6.58 2.75
CA ARG A 108 -6.00 7.66 3.58
C ARG A 108 -6.21 8.96 2.79
N LEU A 109 -5.64 9.08 1.60
CA LEU A 109 -5.83 10.26 0.76
C LEU A 109 -7.22 10.18 0.12
N GLU A 110 -7.94 11.30 0.10
CA GLU A 110 -9.32 11.36 -0.41
C GLU A 110 -9.42 11.28 -1.95
N SER A 111 -8.30 11.25 -2.68
CA SER A 111 -8.25 11.28 -4.15
C SER A 111 -8.06 9.89 -4.75
N TYR A 112 -9.14 9.32 -5.32
CA TYR A 112 -9.19 7.94 -5.81
C TYR A 112 -8.59 7.75 -7.23
N ASP A 113 -8.77 8.73 -8.13
CA ASP A 113 -8.59 8.45 -9.57
C ASP A 113 -7.13 8.44 -10.03
N PHE A 114 -6.26 9.24 -9.42
CA PHE A 114 -4.87 9.39 -9.89
C PHE A 114 -3.88 8.40 -9.26
N LEU A 115 -4.32 7.64 -8.25
CA LEU A 115 -3.44 6.80 -7.45
C LEU A 115 -3.52 5.30 -7.80
N SER A 116 -4.44 4.89 -8.67
CA SER A 116 -4.67 3.48 -9.01
C SER A 116 -3.41 2.76 -9.52
N GLU A 117 -2.63 3.41 -10.38
CA GLU A 117 -1.37 2.87 -10.89
C GLU A 117 -0.30 2.78 -9.79
N THR A 118 -0.16 3.83 -8.97
CA THR A 118 0.77 3.84 -7.82
C THR A 118 0.45 2.73 -6.83
N VAL A 119 -0.84 2.48 -6.56
CA VAL A 119 -1.27 1.39 -5.67
C VAL A 119 -0.88 0.02 -6.26
N ARG A 120 -1.05 -0.19 -7.57
CA ARG A 120 -0.61 -1.44 -8.25
C ARG A 120 0.90 -1.64 -8.14
N GLN A 121 1.68 -0.59 -8.36
CA GLN A 121 3.15 -0.62 -8.22
C GLN A 121 3.57 -0.92 -6.79
N LEU A 122 2.88 -0.35 -5.81
CA LEU A 122 3.16 -0.63 -4.41
C LEU A 122 2.80 -2.07 -4.02
N PHE A 123 1.72 -2.66 -4.55
CA PHE A 123 1.46 -4.09 -4.34
C PHE A 123 2.50 -4.99 -5.01
N ASP A 124 3.13 -4.54 -6.10
CA ASP A 124 4.27 -5.25 -6.69
C ASP A 124 5.52 -5.15 -5.80
N ILE A 125 5.83 -3.97 -5.25
CA ILE A 125 6.93 -3.76 -4.30
C ILE A 125 6.71 -4.55 -3.00
N TYR A 126 5.51 -4.47 -2.43
CA TYR A 126 5.10 -5.15 -1.20
C TYR A 126 4.41 -6.50 -1.48
N GLY A 127 5.04 -7.34 -2.32
CA GLY A 127 4.45 -8.58 -2.83
C GLY A 127 4.30 -9.75 -1.83
N ARG A 128 4.46 -9.52 -0.51
CA ARG A 128 4.29 -10.53 0.54
C ARG A 128 2.85 -10.58 1.05
N PHE A 129 1.97 -11.18 0.25
CA PHE A 129 0.55 -11.32 0.55
C PHE A 129 0.25 -12.22 1.77
N ASP A 130 1.21 -13.03 2.23
CA ASP A 130 1.10 -13.90 3.40
C ASP A 130 1.06 -13.17 4.75
N VAL A 131 1.49 -11.90 4.79
CA VAL A 131 1.62 -11.13 6.04
C VAL A 131 0.39 -10.31 6.36
N ASN A 132 -0.31 -9.85 5.32
CA ASN A 132 -1.39 -8.85 5.38
C ASN A 132 -1.07 -7.72 6.37
N TYR A 133 -0.02 -6.93 6.08
CA TYR A 133 0.44 -5.86 6.96
C TYR A 133 -0.70 -4.94 7.40
N THR A 134 -0.66 -4.55 8.67
CA THR A 134 -1.64 -3.64 9.26
C THR A 134 -0.99 -2.40 9.85
N ASP A 135 -1.63 -1.25 9.67
CA ASP A 135 -1.22 0.00 10.30
C ASP A 135 -1.73 0.14 11.75
N GLU A 136 -1.43 1.28 12.37
CA GLU A 136 -1.84 1.59 13.74
C GLU A 136 -3.36 1.69 13.94
N LEU A 137 -4.11 1.94 12.86
CA LEU A 137 -5.56 2.03 12.87
C LEU A 137 -6.23 0.67 12.59
N GLY A 138 -5.45 -0.38 12.32
CA GLY A 138 -5.96 -1.68 11.94
C GLY A 138 -6.43 -1.77 10.48
N PHE A 139 -6.13 -0.76 9.66
CA PHE A 139 -6.31 -0.87 8.22
C PHE A 139 -5.25 -1.83 7.68
N THR A 140 -5.59 -2.65 6.68
CA THR A 140 -4.70 -3.73 6.20
C THR A 140 -4.46 -3.62 4.70
N HIS A 141 -3.44 -4.32 4.19
CA HIS A 141 -3.23 -4.43 2.75
C HIS A 141 -4.39 -5.10 2.03
N PHE A 142 -5.08 -6.06 2.67
CA PHE A 142 -6.30 -6.62 2.12
C PHE A 142 -7.42 -5.58 2.02
N HIS A 143 -7.61 -4.75 3.06
CA HIS A 143 -8.55 -3.63 2.99
C HIS A 143 -8.21 -2.65 1.86
N ALA A 144 -6.93 -2.35 1.65
CA ALA A 144 -6.48 -1.52 0.53
C ALA A 144 -6.80 -2.16 -0.83
N ALA A 145 -6.57 -3.47 -0.97
CA ALA A 145 -6.86 -4.18 -2.22
C ALA A 145 -8.35 -4.13 -2.57
N CYS A 146 -9.25 -4.29 -1.59
CA CYS A 146 -10.69 -4.15 -1.78
C CYS A 146 -11.11 -2.70 -2.07
N ARG A 147 -10.56 -1.72 -1.35
CA ARG A 147 -10.88 -0.29 -1.56
C ARG A 147 -10.51 0.21 -2.96
N TYR A 148 -9.41 -0.29 -3.53
CA TYR A 148 -8.94 0.10 -4.86
C TYR A 148 -9.40 -0.86 -5.96
N ASP A 149 -10.35 -1.75 -5.67
CA ASP A 149 -10.94 -2.68 -6.63
C ASP A 149 -9.86 -3.47 -7.40
N LEU A 150 -8.85 -3.96 -6.69
CA LEU A 150 -7.77 -4.77 -7.26
C LEU A 150 -8.09 -6.25 -7.13
N ASP A 151 -9.01 -6.74 -7.95
CA ASP A 151 -9.52 -8.10 -8.04
C ASP A 151 -8.42 -9.18 -8.03
N GLY A 152 -7.38 -9.05 -8.86
CA GLY A 152 -6.25 -10.00 -8.84
C GLY A 152 -5.44 -10.00 -7.53
N VAL A 153 -5.40 -8.88 -6.79
CA VAL A 153 -4.72 -8.78 -5.50
C VAL A 153 -5.61 -9.28 -4.37
N ALA A 154 -6.88 -8.86 -4.35
CA ALA A 154 -7.89 -9.32 -3.39
C ALA A 154 -8.03 -10.85 -3.45
N LYS A 155 -8.07 -11.43 -4.65
CA LYS A 155 -8.09 -12.88 -4.86
C LYS A 155 -6.91 -13.59 -4.20
N LYS A 156 -5.68 -13.07 -4.34
CA LYS A 156 -4.48 -13.66 -3.71
C LYS A 156 -4.59 -13.69 -2.19
N PHE A 157 -5.05 -12.61 -1.57
CA PHE A 157 -5.29 -12.59 -0.12
C PHE A 157 -6.32 -13.64 0.30
N LEU A 158 -7.44 -13.74 -0.41
CA LEU A 158 -8.49 -14.71 -0.14
C LEU A 158 -8.02 -16.17 -0.34
N GLU A 159 -7.20 -16.44 -1.36
CA GLU A 159 -6.58 -17.75 -1.59
C GLU A 159 -5.59 -18.15 -0.49
N LEU A 160 -4.97 -17.16 0.15
CA LEU A 160 -4.11 -17.35 1.33
C LEU A 160 -4.91 -17.47 2.64
N GLY A 161 -6.24 -17.53 2.58
CA GLY A 161 -7.11 -17.75 3.73
C GLY A 161 -7.42 -16.50 4.54
N GLN A 162 -7.24 -15.30 3.96
CA GLN A 162 -7.67 -14.07 4.60
C GLN A 162 -9.17 -14.07 4.84
N ASP A 163 -9.58 -13.69 6.05
CA ASP A 163 -10.99 -13.57 6.43
C ASP A 163 -11.71 -12.53 5.55
N PRO A 164 -12.71 -12.93 4.75
CA PRO A 164 -13.48 -12.03 3.89
C PRO A 164 -14.41 -11.09 4.69
N ASN A 165 -14.53 -11.28 6.00
CA ASN A 165 -15.27 -10.44 6.94
C ASN A 165 -14.37 -9.58 7.83
N LEU A 166 -13.06 -9.51 7.54
CA LEU A 166 -12.14 -8.69 8.32
C LEU A 166 -12.59 -7.22 8.31
N ILE A 167 -12.95 -6.70 9.47
CA ILE A 167 -13.42 -5.32 9.60
C ILE A 167 -12.26 -4.34 9.80
N VAL A 168 -12.42 -3.13 9.26
CA VAL A 168 -11.59 -1.98 9.59
C VAL A 168 -11.98 -1.46 10.98
N PRO A 169 -11.09 -1.44 11.98
CA PRO A 169 -11.40 -0.86 13.28
C PRO A 169 -11.78 0.62 13.18
N GLY A 170 -12.70 1.06 14.03
CA GLY A 170 -13.21 2.44 14.05
C GLY A 170 -14.37 2.68 13.08
N THR A 171 -14.25 2.32 11.79
CA THR A 171 -15.37 2.44 10.84
C THR A 171 -16.28 1.22 10.83
N LEU A 172 -15.77 0.06 11.25
CA LEU A 172 -16.45 -1.25 11.18
C LEU A 172 -16.84 -1.66 9.75
N ASP A 173 -16.22 -1.05 8.73
CA ASP A 173 -16.42 -1.45 7.34
C ASP A 173 -15.80 -2.84 7.13
N SER A 174 -16.61 -3.79 6.66
CA SER A 174 -16.12 -5.06 6.12
C SER A 174 -15.52 -4.85 4.72
N PRO A 175 -14.81 -5.83 4.14
CA PRO A 175 -14.25 -5.72 2.79
C PRO A 175 -15.33 -5.44 1.74
N LEU A 176 -16.54 -5.99 1.92
CA LEU A 176 -17.71 -5.69 1.07
C LEU A 176 -18.17 -4.23 1.12
N HIS A 177 -17.96 -3.51 2.24
CA HIS A 177 -18.27 -2.09 2.30
C HIS A 177 -17.29 -1.22 1.52
N LEU A 178 -16.07 -1.72 1.30
CA LEU A 178 -14.95 -0.94 0.75
C LEU A 178 -14.88 -0.99 -0.78
N THR A 179 -15.42 -2.03 -1.40
CA THR A 179 -15.29 -2.29 -2.84
C THR A 179 -16.50 -1.80 -3.64
N THR A 180 -16.25 -1.42 -4.89
CA THR A 180 -17.28 -1.05 -5.87
C THR A 180 -17.19 -1.86 -7.16
N SER A 181 -16.27 -2.82 -7.23
CA SER A 181 -16.14 -3.74 -8.37
C SER A 181 -17.07 -4.95 -8.21
N PRO A 182 -17.91 -5.26 -9.23
CA PRO A 182 -18.70 -6.49 -9.24
C PRO A 182 -17.85 -7.75 -9.07
N GLU A 183 -16.65 -7.78 -9.67
CA GLU A 183 -15.72 -8.91 -9.59
C GLU A 183 -15.20 -9.11 -8.17
N VAL A 184 -14.79 -8.05 -7.48
CA VAL A 184 -14.33 -8.14 -6.07
C VAL A 184 -15.49 -8.53 -5.15
N ILE A 185 -16.68 -7.96 -5.35
CA ILE A 185 -17.89 -8.33 -4.59
C ILE A 185 -18.18 -9.82 -4.75
N LYS A 186 -18.16 -10.33 -5.98
CA LYS A 186 -18.36 -11.75 -6.26
C LYS A 186 -17.31 -12.62 -5.57
N LEU A 187 -16.03 -12.27 -5.70
CA LEU A 187 -14.94 -12.99 -5.03
C LEU A 187 -15.10 -13.04 -3.51
N LEU A 188 -15.53 -11.93 -2.88
CA LEU A 188 -15.76 -11.86 -1.44
C LEU A 188 -16.94 -12.74 -1.03
N LEU A 189 -18.08 -12.66 -1.72
CA LEU A 189 -19.27 -13.47 -1.44
C LEU A 189 -19.01 -14.96 -1.64
N GLU A 190 -18.34 -15.36 -2.73
CA GLU A 190 -17.92 -16.74 -2.98
C GLU A 190 -17.01 -17.30 -1.86
N LYS A 191 -16.31 -16.43 -1.14
CA LYS A 191 -15.44 -16.79 -0.01
C LYS A 191 -16.16 -16.74 1.35
N GLY A 192 -17.45 -16.42 1.38
CA GLY A 192 -18.26 -16.39 2.60
C GLY A 192 -18.27 -15.02 3.30
N ALA A 193 -18.07 -13.93 2.57
CA ALA A 193 -18.35 -12.60 3.09
C ALA A 193 -19.84 -12.48 3.47
N ASP A 194 -20.12 -11.91 4.64
CA ASP A 194 -21.45 -11.68 5.18
C ASP A 194 -21.98 -10.32 4.67
N PRO A 195 -22.97 -10.31 3.77
CA PRO A 195 -23.56 -9.09 3.22
C PRO A 195 -24.45 -8.34 4.22
N THR A 196 -24.69 -8.89 5.41
CA THR A 196 -25.58 -8.31 6.43
C THR A 196 -24.84 -7.49 7.47
N LEU A 197 -23.50 -7.55 7.50
CA LEU A 197 -22.69 -6.78 8.43
C LEU A 197 -22.99 -5.29 8.32
N THR A 198 -23.13 -4.62 9.45
CA THR A 198 -23.31 -3.18 9.51
C THR A 198 -22.04 -2.49 9.98
N ASN A 199 -21.64 -1.43 9.28
CA ASN A 199 -20.56 -0.56 9.74
C ASN A 199 -20.99 0.34 10.91
N ALA A 200 -20.10 1.21 11.39
CA ALA A 200 -20.33 2.11 12.53
C ALA A 200 -21.46 3.12 12.30
N LYS A 201 -21.89 3.34 11.05
CA LYS A 201 -23.03 4.18 10.69
C LYS A 201 -24.35 3.39 10.61
N GLY A 202 -24.32 2.09 10.90
CA GLY A 202 -25.48 1.19 10.74
C GLY A 202 -25.80 0.85 9.27
N SER A 203 -24.90 1.17 8.34
CA SER A 203 -25.07 0.85 6.92
C SER A 203 -24.53 -0.54 6.63
N THR A 204 -25.24 -1.30 5.79
CA THR A 204 -24.74 -2.57 5.20
C THR A 204 -24.00 -2.29 3.88
N PRO A 205 -23.27 -3.26 3.31
CA PRO A 205 -22.63 -3.08 1.99
C PRO A 205 -23.62 -2.63 0.90
N LEU A 206 -24.85 -3.16 0.90
CA LEU A 206 -25.88 -2.75 -0.06
C LEU A 206 -26.25 -1.27 0.05
N HIS A 207 -26.22 -0.68 1.26
CA HIS A 207 -26.45 0.76 1.43
C HIS A 207 -25.37 1.60 0.74
N ASN A 208 -24.11 1.13 0.71
CA ASN A 208 -23.02 1.80 0.00
C ASN A 208 -23.16 1.67 -1.52
N MET A 209 -23.53 0.48 -2.02
CA MET A 209 -23.74 0.22 -3.44
C MET A 209 -24.87 1.06 -4.05
N CYS A 210 -25.88 1.42 -3.25
CA CYS A 210 -27.01 2.24 -3.69
C CYS A 210 -26.78 3.75 -3.60
N GLN A 211 -25.59 4.23 -3.17
CA GLN A 211 -25.31 5.67 -3.14
C GLN A 211 -25.28 6.25 -4.57
N PRO A 212 -25.78 7.47 -4.81
CA PRO A 212 -25.90 8.05 -6.16
C PRO A 212 -24.59 8.13 -6.95
N MET A 213 -23.44 8.13 -6.26
CA MET A 213 -22.11 8.17 -6.90
C MET A 213 -21.59 6.78 -7.30
N LEU A 214 -22.19 5.70 -6.81
CA LEU A 214 -21.75 4.31 -6.97
C LEU A 214 -22.85 3.39 -7.52
N SER A 215 -24.09 3.86 -7.61
CA SER A 215 -25.24 3.05 -8.00
C SER A 215 -25.16 2.63 -9.47
N SER A 216 -24.67 1.41 -9.71
CA SER A 216 -24.85 0.70 -10.97
C SER A 216 -25.87 -0.42 -10.76
N LYS A 217 -26.77 -0.59 -11.74
CA LYS A 217 -27.78 -1.68 -11.72
C LYS A 217 -27.10 -3.05 -11.64
N GLU A 218 -25.98 -3.19 -12.34
CA GLU A 218 -25.14 -4.39 -12.40
C GLU A 218 -24.59 -4.79 -11.02
N LEU A 219 -24.17 -3.82 -10.20
CA LEU A 219 -23.69 -4.08 -8.84
C LEU A 219 -24.80 -4.65 -7.95
N THR A 220 -25.99 -4.06 -8.03
CA THR A 220 -27.14 -4.56 -7.26
C THR A 220 -27.60 -5.94 -7.74
N GLU A 221 -27.60 -6.20 -9.05
CA GLU A 221 -27.97 -7.50 -9.61
C GLU A 221 -26.98 -8.59 -9.20
N THR A 222 -25.67 -8.32 -9.31
CA THR A 222 -24.60 -9.25 -8.87
C THR A 222 -24.76 -9.62 -7.40
N PHE A 223 -25.12 -8.65 -6.54
CA PHE A 223 -25.33 -8.89 -5.12
C PHE A 223 -26.53 -9.80 -4.85
N PHE A 224 -27.62 -9.69 -5.60
CA PHE A 224 -28.78 -10.57 -5.42
C PHE A 224 -28.53 -11.97 -6.02
N GLU A 225 -27.92 -12.06 -7.20
CA GLU A 225 -27.68 -13.35 -7.89
C GLU A 225 -26.82 -14.34 -7.09
N ILE A 226 -25.88 -13.83 -6.29
CA ILE A 226 -24.95 -14.69 -5.52
C ILE A 226 -25.53 -15.08 -4.15
N ASN A 227 -26.57 -14.36 -3.69
CA ASN A 227 -27.21 -14.59 -2.39
C ASN A 227 -28.50 -15.45 -2.49
N GLU A 228 -28.87 -15.94 -3.67
CA GLU A 228 -29.91 -16.96 -3.90
C GLU A 228 -29.35 -18.39 -3.89
#